data_AF-A0A962XW46-F1
#
_entry.id   AF-A0A962XW46-F1
#
_cell.length_a   1.000
_cell.length_b   1.000
_cell.length_c   1.000
_cell.angle_alpha   90.00
_cell.angle_beta   90.00
_cell.angle_gamma   90.00
#
_symmetry.space_group_name_H-M   'P 1'
#
loop_
_entity.id
_entity.type
_entity.pdbx_description
1 polymer ?
#
loop_
_entity_poly.entity_id
_entity_poly.type
_entity_poly.pdbx_seq_one_letter_code
_entity_poly.pdbx_strand_id
1 'polypeptide(L)'
;GLEDLVAKRTSGMMQPQLAAKIDKQTRKEFPEGIPSFGTDALRFTFAALAATGRDIKFDMGRIEGYRNFCNKLWNASRFVLMNTEGQDCGVHDGEIERSLADRWILSRLQRTKQTVIDAIEGYRFDQAAQAIYEFTWNEYCDWYLELCKPVLNNDQASDAAKRGTRRTLVRVLESLLRLTHPIMPFITEEIWQRVAPLTGKIAAADEVRESIMQQPYPSYRGALVDAHAEAEMQWVMQFILGIRKIKGEMNIAPGKPVPVLLADSDASDRHNAEQHRHFLDFLARTESITVLDAGDAGPESATALVGKMKILIPLAGLIDKDAELARLEKEMARYQKEIESTEKKLQNPNFVDKAPADVVQKVRDTLEQAKAALADLSAQAEKIRRL
;
A
#
# COMPACT_ATOMS: atom_id res chain seq x y z
N GLY A 1 -2.84 18.52 -26.23
CA GLY A 1 -3.72 19.35 -25.39
C GLY A 1 -5.13 19.38 -25.94
N LEU A 2 -5.98 20.32 -25.49
CA LEU A 2 -7.36 20.46 -25.99
C LEU A 2 -7.42 20.60 -27.52
N GLU A 3 -6.59 21.47 -28.09
CA GLU A 3 -6.63 21.74 -29.54
C GLU A 3 -6.27 20.49 -30.37
N ASP A 4 -5.28 19.72 -29.97
CA ASP A 4 -4.93 18.45 -30.63
C ASP A 4 -6.07 17.43 -30.55
N LEU A 5 -6.78 17.40 -29.42
CA LEU A 5 -7.93 16.51 -29.22
C LEU A 5 -9.09 16.92 -30.13
N VAL A 6 -9.38 18.22 -30.22
CA VAL A 6 -10.40 18.75 -31.12
C VAL A 6 -10.04 18.43 -32.56
N ALA A 7 -8.81 18.71 -32.99
CA ALA A 7 -8.34 18.40 -34.34
C ALA A 7 -8.44 16.89 -34.66
N LYS A 8 -8.08 16.03 -33.69
CA LYS A 8 -8.18 14.58 -33.87
C LYS A 8 -9.64 14.12 -33.98
N ARG A 9 -10.56 14.68 -33.19
CA ARG A 9 -11.98 14.31 -33.19
C ARG A 9 -12.76 14.86 -34.39
N THR A 10 -12.25 15.90 -35.04
CA THR A 10 -12.91 16.53 -36.20
C THR A 10 -12.25 16.21 -37.55
N SER A 11 -11.11 15.51 -37.55
CA SER A 11 -10.42 15.07 -38.78
C SER A 11 -11.00 13.76 -39.34
N GLY A 12 -11.00 13.64 -40.67
CA GLY A 12 -11.37 12.39 -41.37
C GLY A 12 -12.82 11.91 -41.15
N MET A 13 -13.72 12.79 -40.73
CA MET A 13 -15.10 12.43 -40.40
C MET A 13 -15.93 12.06 -41.63
N MET A 14 -16.71 10.96 -41.54
CA MET A 14 -17.71 10.61 -42.56
C MET A 14 -18.86 11.63 -42.68
N GLN A 15 -19.14 12.41 -41.63
CA GLN A 15 -20.19 13.45 -41.60
C GLN A 15 -19.59 14.81 -41.19
N PRO A 16 -18.97 15.56 -42.12
CA PRO A 16 -18.26 16.81 -41.80
C PRO A 16 -19.12 17.88 -41.12
N GLN A 17 -20.43 17.93 -41.40
CA GLN A 17 -21.37 18.87 -40.80
C GLN A 17 -21.50 18.74 -39.27
N LEU A 18 -21.13 17.59 -38.70
CA LEU A 18 -21.14 17.38 -37.25
C LEU A 18 -19.90 17.94 -36.55
N ALA A 19 -18.86 18.35 -37.27
CA ALA A 19 -17.59 18.78 -36.70
C ALA A 19 -17.75 19.91 -35.67
N ALA A 20 -18.55 20.95 -35.98
CA ALA A 20 -18.79 22.07 -35.07
C ALA A 20 -19.51 21.65 -33.77
N LYS A 21 -20.42 20.66 -33.85
CA LYS A 21 -21.11 20.10 -32.68
C LYS A 21 -20.13 19.30 -31.82
N ILE A 22 -19.30 18.46 -32.45
CA ILE A 22 -18.30 17.63 -31.77
C ILE A 22 -17.21 18.49 -31.12
N ASP A 23 -16.75 19.56 -31.78
CA ASP A 23 -15.83 20.54 -31.22
C ASP A 23 -16.41 21.12 -29.91
N LYS A 24 -17.59 21.75 -30.00
CA LYS A 24 -18.25 22.37 -28.84
C LYS A 24 -18.47 21.39 -27.69
N GLN A 25 -18.84 20.16 -28.00
CA GLN A 25 -19.00 19.10 -27.00
C GLN A 25 -17.66 18.69 -26.38
N THR A 26 -16.62 18.51 -27.19
CA THR A 26 -15.28 18.12 -26.73
C THR A 26 -14.70 19.18 -25.79
N ARG A 27 -14.82 20.46 -26.14
CA ARG A 27 -14.38 21.58 -25.28
C ARG A 27 -15.15 21.66 -23.97
N LYS A 28 -16.46 21.34 -24.00
CA LYS A 28 -17.30 21.31 -22.80
C LYS A 28 -16.93 20.16 -21.87
N GLU A 29 -16.69 18.98 -22.42
CA GLU A 29 -16.40 17.75 -21.65
C GLU A 29 -14.95 17.67 -21.19
N PHE A 30 -14.01 18.17 -22.01
CA PHE A 30 -12.57 18.11 -21.78
C PHE A 30 -11.94 19.50 -21.97
N PRO A 31 -12.25 20.49 -21.11
CA PRO A 31 -11.78 21.87 -21.29
C PRO A 31 -10.26 22.01 -21.31
N GLU A 32 -9.53 21.09 -20.67
CA GLU A 32 -8.05 21.05 -20.67
C GLU A 32 -7.48 19.98 -21.64
N GLY A 33 -8.35 19.32 -22.41
CA GLY A 33 -8.03 18.12 -23.20
C GLY A 33 -7.96 16.84 -22.36
N ILE A 34 -7.35 15.79 -22.93
CA ILE A 34 -7.12 14.52 -22.23
C ILE A 34 -5.62 14.41 -21.92
N PRO A 35 -5.23 14.34 -20.64
CA PRO A 35 -3.84 14.16 -20.26
C PRO A 35 -3.30 12.79 -20.71
N SER A 36 -2.01 12.73 -21.02
CA SER A 36 -1.34 11.46 -21.32
C SER A 36 -0.99 10.74 -20.02
N PHE A 37 -1.47 9.51 -19.86
CA PHE A 37 -1.22 8.68 -18.68
C PHE A 37 -0.26 7.51 -18.91
N GLY A 38 0.10 7.25 -20.18
CA GLY A 38 0.91 6.08 -20.59
C GLY A 38 0.06 4.85 -20.94
N THR A 39 0.56 4.06 -21.89
CA THR A 39 -0.19 2.90 -22.44
C THR A 39 -0.45 1.82 -21.41
N ASP A 40 0.51 1.53 -20.52
CA ASP A 40 0.34 0.52 -19.48
C ASP A 40 -0.73 0.91 -18.46
N ALA A 41 -0.77 2.19 -18.04
CA ALA A 41 -1.81 2.68 -17.14
C ALA A 41 -3.20 2.55 -17.79
N LEU A 42 -3.32 2.86 -19.09
CA LEU A 42 -4.57 2.69 -19.84
C LEU A 42 -4.98 1.21 -19.92
N ARG A 43 -4.06 0.32 -20.29
CA ARG A 43 -4.31 -1.13 -20.39
C ARG A 43 -4.73 -1.71 -19.05
N PHE A 44 -4.02 -1.36 -17.97
CA PHE A 44 -4.35 -1.81 -16.63
C PHE A 44 -5.72 -1.29 -16.18
N THR A 45 -6.05 -0.03 -16.50
CA THR A 45 -7.38 0.53 -16.24
C THR A 45 -8.46 -0.33 -16.89
N PHE A 46 -8.33 -0.65 -18.17
CA PHE A 46 -9.34 -1.46 -18.85
C PHE A 46 -9.39 -2.90 -18.34
N ALA A 47 -8.24 -3.51 -18.05
CA ALA A 47 -8.20 -4.85 -17.45
C ALA A 47 -8.96 -4.87 -16.11
N ALA A 48 -8.68 -3.90 -15.22
CA ALA A 48 -9.33 -3.80 -13.92
C ALA A 48 -10.84 -3.47 -14.00
N LEU A 49 -11.29 -2.83 -15.08
CA LEU A 49 -12.71 -2.49 -15.28
C LEU A 49 -13.49 -3.51 -16.10
N ALA A 50 -12.82 -4.50 -16.69
CA ALA A 50 -13.42 -5.54 -17.54
C ALA A 50 -14.20 -6.60 -16.74
N ALA A 51 -15.00 -6.18 -15.76
CA ALA A 51 -15.91 -7.06 -15.05
C ALA A 51 -17.06 -7.49 -15.97
N THR A 52 -17.29 -8.81 -16.06
CA THR A 52 -18.30 -9.39 -16.95
C THR A 52 -19.70 -8.84 -16.68
N GLY A 53 -20.44 -8.49 -17.74
CA GLY A 53 -21.85 -8.12 -17.66
C GLY A 53 -22.13 -6.72 -17.09
N ARG A 54 -21.12 -5.84 -16.99
CA ARG A 54 -21.29 -4.44 -16.56
C ARG A 54 -20.70 -3.47 -17.59
N ASP A 55 -21.32 -2.31 -17.71
CA ASP A 55 -20.77 -1.21 -18.51
C ASP A 55 -19.47 -0.68 -17.89
N ILE A 56 -18.47 -0.43 -18.74
CA ILE A 56 -17.22 0.19 -18.34
C ILE A 56 -17.46 1.70 -18.19
N LYS A 57 -17.59 2.15 -16.95
CA LYS A 57 -17.51 3.58 -16.62
C LYS A 57 -16.03 3.98 -16.56
N PHE A 58 -15.52 4.47 -17.69
CA PHE A 58 -14.18 5.03 -17.78
C PHE A 58 -14.16 6.40 -17.11
N ASP A 59 -13.30 6.56 -16.12
CA ASP A 59 -13.12 7.77 -15.33
C ASP A 59 -11.63 8.16 -15.33
N MET A 60 -11.34 9.45 -15.49
CA MET A 60 -9.95 9.93 -15.60
C MET A 60 -9.18 9.78 -14.29
N GLY A 61 -9.85 9.81 -13.13
CA GLY A 61 -9.22 9.54 -11.83
C GLY A 61 -8.76 8.09 -11.71
N ARG A 62 -9.46 7.13 -12.33
CA ARG A 62 -9.03 5.72 -12.33
C ARG A 62 -7.72 5.50 -13.08
N ILE A 63 -7.57 6.09 -14.27
CA ILE A 63 -6.32 5.95 -15.03
C ILE A 63 -5.15 6.68 -14.36
N GLU A 64 -5.41 7.80 -13.68
CA GLU A 64 -4.42 8.45 -12.82
C GLU A 64 -3.94 7.54 -11.69
N GLY A 65 -4.87 6.84 -11.02
CA GLY A 65 -4.56 5.83 -10.01
C GLY A 65 -3.63 4.73 -10.54
N TYR A 66 -3.88 4.23 -11.76
CA TYR A 66 -3.03 3.20 -12.35
C TYR A 66 -1.72 3.73 -12.94
N ARG A 67 -1.64 5.01 -13.31
CA ARG A 67 -0.35 5.67 -13.56
C ARG A 67 0.50 5.70 -12.29
N ASN A 68 -0.10 5.99 -11.13
CA ASN A 68 0.59 5.93 -9.84
C ASN A 68 1.02 4.49 -9.50
N PHE A 69 0.23 3.49 -9.91
CA PHE A 69 0.64 2.09 -9.81
C PHE A 69 1.87 1.75 -10.64
N CYS A 70 1.95 2.19 -11.91
CA CYS A 70 3.16 2.05 -12.73
C CYS A 70 4.38 2.70 -12.05
N ASN A 71 4.21 3.90 -11.49
CA ASN A 71 5.28 4.58 -10.74
C ASN A 71 5.70 3.80 -9.48
N LYS A 72 4.76 3.19 -8.76
CA LYS A 72 5.05 2.35 -7.59
C LYS A 72 5.87 1.12 -8.00
N LEU A 73 5.51 0.43 -9.09
CA LEU A 73 6.28 -0.70 -9.63
C LEU A 73 7.71 -0.29 -10.05
N TRP A 74 7.86 0.88 -10.69
CA TRP A 74 9.16 1.43 -11.06
C TRP A 74 10.02 1.78 -9.82
N ASN A 75 9.43 2.38 -8.79
CA ASN A 75 10.17 2.70 -7.57
C ASN A 75 10.58 1.44 -6.79
N ALA A 76 9.70 0.43 -6.76
CA ALA A 76 10.02 -0.86 -6.18
C ALA A 76 11.20 -1.53 -6.90
N SER A 77 11.20 -1.53 -8.24
CA SER A 77 12.31 -2.10 -9.00
C SER A 77 13.61 -1.35 -8.80
N ARG A 78 13.58 -0.02 -8.73
CA ARG A 78 14.77 0.79 -8.39
C ARG A 78 15.33 0.43 -7.01
N PHE A 79 14.47 0.25 -6.01
CA PHE A 79 14.91 -0.18 -4.68
C PHE A 79 15.58 -1.56 -4.74
N VAL A 80 14.98 -2.52 -5.44
CA VAL A 80 15.57 -3.86 -5.59
C VAL A 80 16.93 -3.77 -6.26
N LEU A 81 17.02 -3.14 -7.43
CA LEU A 81 18.25 -3.01 -8.21
C LEU A 81 19.37 -2.35 -7.39
N MET A 82 19.05 -1.26 -6.66
CA MET A 82 20.02 -0.57 -5.79
C MET A 82 20.61 -1.48 -4.68
N ASN A 83 19.87 -2.51 -4.25
CA ASN A 83 20.31 -3.42 -3.19
C ASN A 83 20.90 -4.74 -3.72
N THR A 84 20.87 -4.96 -5.04
CA THR A 84 21.22 -6.25 -5.67
C THR A 84 22.25 -6.13 -6.78
N GLU A 85 22.31 -5.02 -7.53
CA GLU A 85 23.32 -4.80 -8.56
C GLU A 85 24.72 -4.76 -7.92
N GLY A 86 25.65 -5.55 -8.47
CA GLY A 86 27.01 -5.70 -7.92
C GLY A 86 27.08 -6.46 -6.59
N GLN A 87 25.99 -7.09 -6.14
CA GLN A 87 25.92 -7.86 -4.90
C GLN A 87 25.66 -9.34 -5.17
N ASP A 88 26.07 -10.21 -4.24
CA ASP A 88 25.73 -11.62 -4.31
C ASP A 88 24.23 -11.85 -4.06
N CYS A 89 23.53 -12.26 -5.12
CA CYS A 89 22.10 -12.56 -5.13
C CYS A 89 21.80 -14.07 -4.99
N GLY A 90 22.77 -14.87 -4.57
CA GLY A 90 22.62 -16.33 -4.44
C GLY A 90 22.36 -17.01 -5.78
N VAL A 91 23.01 -16.49 -6.84
CA VAL A 91 23.01 -17.09 -8.18
C VAL A 91 23.87 -18.35 -8.20
N HIS A 92 25.02 -18.29 -7.55
CA HIS A 92 25.92 -19.42 -7.34
C HIS A 92 25.47 -20.25 -6.14
N ASP A 93 25.91 -21.52 -6.03
CA ASP A 93 25.53 -22.50 -5.00
C ASP A 93 26.08 -22.17 -3.59
N GLY A 94 25.97 -20.91 -3.17
CA GLY A 94 26.27 -20.45 -1.82
C GLY A 94 25.13 -20.73 -0.86
N GLU A 95 25.47 -20.91 0.41
CA GLU A 95 24.51 -21.04 1.50
C GLU A 95 23.61 -19.79 1.57
N ILE A 96 22.30 -20.01 1.66
CA ILE A 96 21.31 -18.95 1.84
C ILE A 96 20.49 -19.20 3.10
N GLU A 97 20.19 -18.14 3.82
CA GLU A 97 19.29 -18.15 4.96
C GLU A 97 18.10 -17.24 4.65
N ARG A 98 16.87 -17.76 4.82
CA ARG A 98 15.65 -16.99 4.59
C ARG A 98 15.05 -16.56 5.90
N SER A 99 14.83 -15.25 6.04
CA SER A 99 14.05 -14.69 7.15
C SER A 99 12.58 -15.11 7.09
N LEU A 100 11.83 -14.86 8.16
CA LEU A 100 10.38 -14.99 8.16
C LEU A 100 9.74 -14.19 7.00
N ALA A 101 10.18 -12.96 6.79
CA ALA A 101 9.66 -12.09 5.73
C ALA A 101 9.91 -12.69 4.33
N ASP A 102 11.07 -13.32 4.11
CA ASP A 102 11.42 -13.98 2.85
C ASP A 102 10.52 -15.20 2.59
N ARG A 103 10.30 -16.05 3.61
CA ARG A 103 9.39 -17.20 3.50
C ARG A 103 7.95 -16.75 3.25
N TRP A 104 7.50 -15.75 4.00
CA TRP A 104 6.16 -15.17 3.87
C TRP A 104 5.89 -14.67 2.46
N ILE A 105 6.74 -13.79 1.91
CA ILE A 105 6.47 -13.20 0.58
C ILE A 105 6.53 -14.25 -0.53
N LEU A 106 7.35 -15.30 -0.39
CA LEU A 106 7.39 -16.42 -1.33
C LEU A 106 6.10 -17.23 -1.30
N SER A 107 5.54 -17.47 -0.12
CA SER A 107 4.24 -18.11 0.06
C SER A 107 3.12 -17.29 -0.56
N ARG A 108 3.08 -16.00 -0.23
CA ARG A 108 2.12 -15.05 -0.80
C ARG A 108 2.17 -14.98 -2.32
N LEU A 109 3.37 -14.94 -2.89
CA LEU A 109 3.57 -14.98 -4.34
C LEU A 109 2.95 -16.24 -4.96
N GLN A 110 2.99 -17.40 -4.30
CA GLN A 110 2.34 -18.61 -4.84
C GLN A 110 0.82 -18.45 -4.87
N ARG A 111 0.23 -17.91 -3.81
CA ARG A 111 -1.22 -17.64 -3.78
C ARG A 111 -1.61 -16.64 -4.87
N THR A 112 -0.84 -15.57 -5.05
CA THR A 112 -1.06 -14.60 -6.13
C THR A 112 -0.94 -15.24 -7.51
N LYS A 113 0.07 -16.08 -7.74
CA LYS A 113 0.20 -16.82 -9.00
C LYS A 113 -1.04 -17.66 -9.29
N GLN A 114 -1.50 -18.44 -8.32
CA GLN A 114 -2.70 -19.27 -8.48
C GLN A 114 -3.91 -18.41 -8.88
N THR A 115 -4.19 -17.35 -8.11
CA THR A 115 -5.31 -16.43 -8.39
C THR A 115 -5.20 -15.80 -9.79
N VAL A 116 -4.02 -15.33 -10.18
CA VAL A 116 -3.81 -14.67 -11.48
C VAL A 116 -3.95 -15.67 -12.63
N ILE A 117 -3.40 -16.88 -12.50
CA ILE A 117 -3.51 -17.94 -13.51
C ILE A 117 -4.98 -18.31 -13.70
N ASP A 118 -5.69 -18.65 -12.61
CA ASP A 118 -7.10 -19.03 -12.66
C ASP A 118 -7.97 -17.92 -13.27
N ALA A 119 -7.68 -16.66 -12.91
CA ALA A 119 -8.37 -15.50 -13.45
C ALA A 119 -8.11 -15.31 -14.96
N ILE A 120 -6.87 -15.49 -15.42
CA ILE A 120 -6.54 -15.38 -16.85
C ILE A 120 -7.20 -16.52 -17.64
N GLU A 121 -7.14 -17.76 -17.14
CA GLU A 121 -7.80 -18.92 -17.77
C GLU A 121 -9.32 -18.73 -17.85
N GLY A 122 -9.92 -18.12 -16.82
CA GLY A 122 -11.33 -17.79 -16.77
C GLY A 122 -11.73 -16.50 -17.51
N TYR A 123 -10.82 -15.84 -18.23
CA TYR A 123 -11.03 -14.53 -18.87
C TYR A 123 -11.48 -13.41 -17.91
N ARG A 124 -11.16 -13.55 -16.61
CA ARG A 124 -11.41 -12.58 -15.54
C ARG A 124 -10.23 -11.64 -15.34
N PHE A 125 -9.94 -10.83 -16.36
CA PHE A 125 -8.84 -9.85 -16.31
C PHE A 125 -8.99 -8.83 -15.17
N ASP A 126 -10.22 -8.56 -14.74
CA ASP A 126 -10.51 -7.72 -13.57
C ASP A 126 -9.94 -8.32 -12.29
N GLN A 127 -10.15 -9.62 -12.07
CA GLN A 127 -9.61 -10.33 -10.91
C GLN A 127 -8.09 -10.49 -10.98
N ALA A 128 -7.54 -10.76 -12.18
CA ALA A 128 -6.10 -10.83 -12.38
C ALA A 128 -5.42 -9.48 -12.06
N ALA A 129 -5.97 -8.37 -12.59
CA ALA A 129 -5.46 -7.03 -12.31
C ALA A 129 -5.55 -6.70 -10.81
N GLN A 130 -6.67 -7.01 -10.16
CA GLN A 130 -6.83 -6.79 -8.72
C GLN A 130 -5.79 -7.58 -7.90
N ALA A 131 -5.60 -8.87 -8.17
CA ALA A 131 -4.63 -9.69 -7.46
C ALA A 131 -3.18 -9.20 -7.65
N ILE A 132 -2.81 -8.79 -8.88
CA ILE A 132 -1.51 -8.18 -9.16
C ILE A 132 -1.33 -6.88 -8.38
N TYR A 133 -2.35 -6.01 -8.39
CA TYR A 133 -2.31 -4.73 -7.69
C TYR A 133 -2.14 -4.94 -6.18
N GLU A 134 -2.99 -5.77 -5.57
CA GLU A 134 -2.97 -6.03 -4.12
C GLU A 134 -1.64 -6.64 -3.68
N PHE A 135 -1.13 -7.64 -4.39
CA PHE A 135 0.17 -8.23 -4.06
C PHE A 135 1.31 -7.22 -4.20
N THR A 136 1.35 -6.47 -5.32
CA THR A 136 2.43 -5.51 -5.57
C THR A 136 2.43 -4.39 -4.54
N TRP A 137 1.27 -3.79 -4.30
CA TRP A 137 1.14 -2.61 -3.45
C TRP A 137 1.17 -3.00 -1.97
N ASN A 138 0.22 -3.83 -1.56
CA ASN A 138 -0.09 -4.05 -0.15
C ASN A 138 0.83 -5.07 0.50
N GLU A 139 1.43 -5.99 -0.26
CA GLU A 139 2.27 -7.06 0.31
C GLU A 139 3.75 -6.83 -0.01
N TYR A 140 4.10 -6.69 -1.29
CA TYR A 140 5.49 -6.54 -1.70
C TYR A 140 6.04 -5.17 -1.29
N CYS A 141 5.41 -4.07 -1.73
CA CYS A 141 5.94 -2.74 -1.49
C CYS A 141 5.75 -2.26 -0.05
N ASP A 142 4.54 -2.36 0.49
CA ASP A 142 4.21 -1.76 1.80
C ASP A 142 4.81 -2.56 2.98
N TRP A 143 5.07 -3.86 2.79
CA TRP A 143 5.64 -4.73 3.82
C TRP A 143 7.01 -5.29 3.44
N TYR A 144 7.11 -6.12 2.40
CA TYR A 144 8.33 -6.90 2.18
C TYR A 144 9.56 -6.02 1.93
N LEU A 145 9.44 -4.96 1.14
CA LEU A 145 10.54 -4.01 0.90
C LEU A 145 10.98 -3.25 2.16
N GLU A 146 10.10 -3.13 3.15
CA GLU A 146 10.43 -2.52 4.44
C GLU A 146 11.03 -3.55 5.41
N LEU A 147 10.49 -4.78 5.42
CA LEU A 147 10.93 -5.90 6.25
C LEU A 147 12.30 -6.46 5.85
N CYS A 148 12.75 -6.26 4.62
CA CYS A 148 14.08 -6.70 4.19
C CYS A 148 15.20 -5.75 4.67
N LYS A 149 14.89 -4.48 4.97
CA LYS A 149 15.88 -3.46 5.34
C LYS A 149 16.68 -3.78 6.60
N PRO A 150 16.10 -4.34 7.68
CA PRO A 150 16.87 -4.79 8.85
C PRO A 150 17.98 -5.79 8.54
N VAL A 151 17.82 -6.62 7.50
CA VAL A 151 18.86 -7.57 7.06
C VAL A 151 19.89 -6.86 6.17
N LEU A 152 19.41 -6.10 5.18
CA LEU A 152 20.28 -5.47 4.17
C LEU A 152 21.15 -4.35 4.74
N ASN A 153 20.64 -3.59 5.71
CA ASN A 153 21.32 -2.44 6.30
C ASN A 153 22.10 -2.78 7.58
N ASN A 154 22.12 -4.06 7.98
CA ASN A 154 22.83 -4.48 9.19
C ASN A 154 24.19 -5.08 8.82
N ASP A 155 25.25 -4.42 9.26
CA ASP A 155 26.63 -4.88 9.04
C ASP A 155 26.92 -6.22 9.73
N GLN A 156 26.19 -6.55 10.79
CA GLN A 156 26.30 -7.81 11.54
C GLN A 156 25.43 -8.94 10.98
N ALA A 157 24.58 -8.67 10.00
CA ALA A 157 23.81 -9.74 9.36
C ALA A 157 24.74 -10.65 8.54
N SER A 158 24.55 -11.97 8.67
CA SER A 158 25.36 -12.97 7.98
C SER A 158 25.29 -12.79 6.46
N ASP A 159 26.36 -13.16 5.75
CA ASP A 159 26.34 -13.13 4.29
C ASP A 159 25.26 -14.06 3.73
N ALA A 160 24.98 -15.18 4.40
CA ALA A 160 23.91 -16.11 4.01
C ALA A 160 22.52 -15.46 4.10
N ALA A 161 22.25 -14.67 5.15
CA ALA A 161 21.00 -13.92 5.29
C ALA A 161 20.89 -12.82 4.23
N LYS A 162 21.95 -12.03 4.02
CA LYS A 162 21.97 -10.99 2.98
C LYS A 162 21.74 -11.59 1.59
N ARG A 163 22.40 -12.72 1.26
CA ARG A 163 22.18 -13.47 0.01
C ARG A 163 20.75 -13.97 -0.10
N GLY A 164 20.20 -14.57 0.96
CA GLY A 164 18.83 -15.10 0.98
C GLY A 164 17.78 -14.03 0.73
N THR A 165 17.92 -12.86 1.35
CA THR A 165 17.05 -11.71 1.16
C THR A 165 17.16 -11.12 -0.25
N ARG A 166 18.38 -10.88 -0.75
CA ARG A 166 18.61 -10.38 -2.13
C ARG A 166 18.04 -11.34 -3.18
N ARG A 167 18.30 -12.64 -3.02
CA ARG A 167 17.76 -13.68 -3.91
C ARG A 167 16.24 -13.66 -3.93
N THR A 168 15.61 -13.45 -2.78
CA THR A 168 14.16 -13.43 -2.65
C THR A 168 13.58 -12.15 -3.28
N LEU A 169 14.15 -10.97 -3.02
CA LEU A 169 13.78 -9.72 -3.68
C LEU A 169 13.76 -9.83 -5.20
N VAL A 170 14.87 -10.28 -5.79
CA VAL A 170 15.03 -10.42 -7.25
C VAL A 170 14.04 -11.43 -7.82
N ARG A 171 13.91 -12.61 -7.21
CA ARG A 171 13.02 -13.67 -7.74
C ARG A 171 11.54 -13.33 -7.64
N VAL A 172 11.13 -12.63 -6.58
CA VAL A 172 9.75 -12.18 -6.43
C VAL A 172 9.44 -11.10 -7.45
N LEU A 173 10.32 -10.09 -7.60
CA LEU A 173 10.15 -9.04 -8.60
C LEU A 173 10.10 -9.61 -10.02
N GLU A 174 11.03 -10.49 -10.39
CA GLU A 174 11.06 -11.12 -11.70
C GLU A 174 9.77 -11.90 -12.01
N SER A 175 9.28 -12.69 -11.06
CA SER A 175 8.03 -13.43 -11.22
C SER A 175 6.82 -12.49 -11.32
N LEU A 176 6.80 -11.41 -10.53
CA LEU A 176 5.74 -10.41 -10.58
C LEU A 176 5.70 -9.69 -11.93
N LEU A 177 6.86 -9.33 -12.50
CA LEU A 177 6.94 -8.71 -13.82
C LEU A 177 6.35 -9.63 -14.90
N ARG A 178 6.70 -10.92 -14.88
CA ARG A 178 6.14 -11.90 -15.82
C ARG A 178 4.63 -12.09 -15.65
N LEU A 179 4.12 -12.14 -14.40
CA LEU A 179 2.67 -12.19 -14.15
C LEU A 179 1.95 -10.97 -14.75
N THR A 180 2.58 -9.81 -14.65
CA THR A 180 2.00 -8.51 -14.99
C THR A 180 2.12 -8.16 -16.48
N HIS A 181 3.07 -8.76 -17.18
CA HIS A 181 3.39 -8.44 -18.58
C HIS A 181 2.21 -8.49 -19.56
N PRO A 182 1.27 -9.46 -19.50
CA PRO A 182 0.10 -9.46 -20.38
C PRO A 182 -0.74 -8.18 -20.29
N ILE A 183 -0.72 -7.51 -19.13
CA ILE A 183 -1.50 -6.29 -18.87
C ILE A 183 -0.66 -5.03 -19.12
N MET A 184 0.59 -4.99 -18.61
CA MET A 184 1.48 -3.81 -18.69
C MET A 184 2.80 -4.13 -19.41
N PRO A 185 2.79 -4.36 -20.73
CA PRO A 185 3.93 -4.93 -21.43
C PRO A 185 5.17 -4.01 -21.48
N PHE A 186 5.01 -2.69 -21.52
CA PHE A 186 6.14 -1.80 -21.79
C PHE A 186 7.03 -1.62 -20.55
N ILE A 187 6.44 -1.23 -19.42
CA ILE A 187 7.16 -1.04 -18.16
C ILE A 187 7.72 -2.36 -17.63
N THR A 188 7.00 -3.46 -17.81
CA THR A 188 7.47 -4.77 -17.32
C THR A 188 8.65 -5.28 -18.12
N GLU A 189 8.65 -5.11 -19.45
CA GLU A 189 9.81 -5.42 -20.30
C GLU A 189 11.02 -4.59 -19.87
N GLU A 190 10.89 -3.27 -19.78
CA GLU A 190 11.99 -2.38 -19.42
C GLU A 190 12.63 -2.73 -18.08
N ILE A 191 11.81 -3.02 -17.05
CA ILE A 191 12.32 -3.42 -15.75
C ILE A 191 12.95 -4.83 -15.82
N TRP A 192 12.27 -5.77 -16.48
CA TRP A 192 12.68 -7.18 -16.49
C TRP A 192 14.04 -7.37 -17.16
N GLN A 193 14.36 -6.60 -18.21
CA GLN A 193 15.66 -6.63 -18.87
C GLN A 193 16.83 -6.37 -17.90
N ARG A 194 16.59 -5.62 -16.81
CA ARG A 194 17.60 -5.36 -15.76
C ARG A 194 17.57 -6.37 -14.62
N VAL A 195 16.39 -6.87 -14.27
CA VAL A 195 16.19 -7.75 -13.11
C VAL A 195 16.50 -9.21 -13.45
N ALA A 196 16.15 -9.67 -14.63
CA ALA A 196 16.25 -11.07 -15.04
C ALA A 196 17.69 -11.63 -14.98
N PRO A 197 18.74 -10.92 -15.41
CA PRO A 197 20.12 -11.40 -15.29
C PRO A 197 20.54 -11.67 -13.84
N LEU A 198 20.01 -10.90 -12.88
CA LEU A 198 20.30 -11.07 -11.45
C LEU A 198 19.71 -12.36 -10.86
N THR A 199 18.81 -13.04 -11.58
CA THR A 199 18.27 -14.34 -11.14
C THR A 199 19.22 -15.51 -11.39
N GLY A 200 20.22 -15.33 -12.26
CA GLY A 200 21.15 -16.37 -12.70
C GLY A 200 20.57 -17.39 -13.69
N LYS A 201 19.30 -17.23 -14.11
CA LYS A 201 18.64 -18.16 -15.04
C LYS A 201 18.82 -17.76 -16.51
N ILE A 202 19.13 -16.51 -16.75
CA ILE A 202 19.32 -15.93 -18.07
C ILE A 202 20.72 -15.36 -18.05
N ALA A 203 21.54 -15.78 -19.02
CA ALA A 203 22.90 -15.27 -19.14
C ALA A 203 22.85 -13.75 -19.31
N ALA A 204 23.74 -13.02 -18.63
CA ALA A 204 24.02 -11.64 -18.97
C ALA A 204 24.70 -11.66 -20.35
N ALA A 205 23.93 -11.60 -21.43
CA ALA A 205 24.44 -11.67 -22.79
C ALA A 205 24.21 -10.34 -23.52
N ASP A 206 25.30 -9.79 -24.05
CA ASP A 206 25.36 -8.47 -24.69
C ASP A 206 24.62 -8.38 -26.03
N GLU A 207 24.13 -9.46 -26.66
CA GLU A 207 23.68 -9.37 -28.07
C GLU A 207 22.39 -10.13 -28.47
N VAL A 208 21.67 -10.77 -27.54
CA VAL A 208 20.25 -11.15 -27.76
C VAL A 208 19.48 -10.95 -26.47
N ARG A 209 18.77 -9.82 -26.35
CA ARG A 209 17.84 -9.61 -25.24
C ARG A 209 16.62 -10.50 -25.48
N GLU A 210 16.57 -11.66 -24.82
CA GLU A 210 15.33 -12.42 -24.71
C GLU A 210 14.23 -11.46 -24.22
N SER A 211 13.09 -11.37 -24.91
CA SER A 211 11.98 -10.55 -24.43
C SER A 211 11.25 -11.28 -23.33
N ILE A 212 10.78 -10.56 -22.30
CA ILE A 212 9.92 -11.14 -21.26
C ILE A 212 8.69 -11.83 -21.85
N MET A 213 8.21 -11.38 -23.02
CA MET A 213 7.06 -11.96 -23.74
C MET A 213 7.30 -13.41 -24.18
N GLN A 214 8.56 -13.82 -24.37
CA GLN A 214 8.94 -15.17 -24.81
C GLN A 214 9.26 -16.10 -23.64
N GLN A 215 9.21 -15.60 -22.41
CA GLN A 215 9.55 -16.37 -21.23
C GLN A 215 8.40 -17.27 -20.79
N PRO A 216 8.68 -18.44 -20.18
CA PRO A 216 7.65 -19.27 -19.60
C PRO A 216 6.82 -18.49 -18.60
N TYR A 217 5.49 -18.63 -18.64
CA TYR A 217 4.63 -17.96 -17.67
C TYR A 217 4.88 -18.54 -16.25
N PRO A 218 4.83 -17.73 -15.17
CA PRO A 218 5.09 -18.23 -13.83
C PRO A 218 4.08 -19.31 -13.43
N SER A 219 4.57 -20.44 -12.91
CA SER A 219 3.71 -21.52 -12.40
C SER A 219 3.61 -21.50 -10.87
N TYR A 220 2.46 -21.94 -10.36
CA TYR A 220 2.22 -22.21 -8.94
C TYR A 220 3.12 -23.35 -8.44
N ARG A 221 3.65 -23.21 -7.23
CA ARG A 221 4.47 -24.23 -6.56
C ARG A 221 4.02 -24.41 -5.11
N GLY A 222 3.15 -25.39 -4.87
CA GLY A 222 2.58 -25.64 -3.53
C GLY A 222 3.61 -25.86 -2.43
N ALA A 223 4.78 -26.42 -2.74
CA ALA A 223 5.88 -26.61 -1.79
C ALA A 223 6.49 -25.31 -1.23
N LEU A 224 6.19 -24.15 -1.84
CA LEU A 224 6.62 -22.83 -1.35
C LEU A 224 5.53 -22.11 -0.55
N VAL A 225 4.34 -22.71 -0.41
CA VAL A 225 3.30 -22.19 0.48
C VAL A 225 3.66 -22.55 1.91
N ASP A 226 3.75 -21.53 2.75
CA ASP A 226 4.15 -21.64 4.16
C ASP A 226 3.09 -20.92 5.00
N ALA A 227 2.07 -21.68 5.40
CA ALA A 227 0.95 -21.15 6.20
C ALA A 227 1.40 -20.71 7.61
N HIS A 228 2.48 -21.29 8.13
CA HIS A 228 3.03 -20.91 9.42
C HIS A 228 3.73 -19.55 9.34
N ALA A 229 4.58 -19.34 8.33
CA ALA A 229 5.19 -18.04 8.07
C ALA A 229 4.14 -16.95 7.79
N GLU A 230 3.03 -17.29 7.14
CA GLU A 230 1.90 -16.38 6.95
C GLU A 230 1.24 -15.96 8.27
N ALA A 231 0.99 -16.90 9.18
CA ALA A 231 0.39 -16.61 10.48
C ALA A 231 1.32 -15.78 11.38
N GLU A 232 2.59 -16.15 11.48
CA GLU A 232 3.58 -15.39 12.26
C GLU A 232 3.77 -13.97 11.72
N MET A 233 3.86 -13.82 10.38
CA MET A 233 4.02 -12.51 9.78
C MET A 233 2.76 -11.65 9.95
N GLN A 234 1.57 -12.25 9.91
CA GLN A 234 0.33 -11.53 10.20
C GLN A 234 0.32 -10.96 11.62
N TRP A 235 0.81 -11.72 12.61
CA TRP A 235 0.97 -11.23 13.98
C TRP A 235 1.92 -10.03 14.04
N VAL A 236 3.09 -10.13 13.40
CA VAL A 236 4.09 -9.04 13.33
C VAL A 236 3.48 -7.78 12.70
N MET A 237 2.73 -7.93 11.61
CA MET A 237 2.05 -6.82 10.94
C MET A 237 1.01 -6.15 11.84
N GLN A 238 0.17 -6.94 12.53
CA GLN A 238 -0.84 -6.42 13.46
C GLN A 238 -0.19 -5.67 14.62
N PHE A 239 0.92 -6.17 15.15
CA PHE A 239 1.68 -5.51 16.20
C PHE A 239 2.21 -4.13 15.74
N ILE A 240 2.87 -4.10 14.58
CA ILE A 240 3.44 -2.86 14.02
C ILE A 240 2.32 -1.84 13.72
N LEU A 241 1.21 -2.28 13.14
CA LEU A 241 0.06 -1.41 12.86
C LEU A 241 -0.58 -0.88 14.15
N GLY A 242 -0.67 -1.70 15.20
CA GLY A 242 -1.16 -1.28 16.52
C GLY A 242 -0.34 -0.13 17.09
N ILE A 243 0.99 -0.24 17.06
CA ILE A 243 1.89 0.82 17.52
C ILE A 243 1.79 2.07 16.65
N ARG A 244 1.78 1.92 15.32
CA ARG A 244 1.65 3.05 14.39
C ARG A 244 0.33 3.79 14.60
N LYS A 245 -0.76 3.05 14.85
CA LYS A 245 -2.07 3.62 15.18
C LYS A 245 -2.00 4.44 16.46
N ILE A 246 -1.45 3.88 17.55
CA ILE A 246 -1.26 4.61 18.81
C ILE A 246 -0.44 5.88 18.58
N LYS A 247 0.66 5.80 17.83
CA LYS A 247 1.51 6.97 17.54
C LYS A 247 0.76 8.06 16.79
N GLY A 248 -0.03 7.68 15.78
CA GLY A 248 -0.87 8.63 15.03
C GLY A 248 -1.94 9.29 15.89
N GLU A 249 -2.65 8.49 16.70
CA GLU A 249 -3.68 9.00 17.60
C GLU A 249 -3.10 9.91 18.67
N MET A 250 -1.97 9.54 19.27
CA MET A 250 -1.34 10.28 20.36
C MET A 250 -0.35 11.36 19.89
N ASN A 251 -0.32 11.65 18.58
CA ASN A 251 0.57 12.64 17.96
C ASN A 251 2.06 12.43 18.30
N ILE A 252 2.47 11.17 18.48
CA ILE A 252 3.85 10.77 18.72
C ILE A 252 4.55 10.65 17.37
N ALA A 253 5.70 11.32 17.21
CA ALA A 253 6.46 11.27 15.97
C ALA A 253 6.74 9.82 15.54
N PRO A 254 6.52 9.44 14.25
CA PRO A 254 6.66 8.06 13.80
C PRO A 254 8.02 7.42 14.14
N GLY A 255 9.09 8.22 14.04
CA GLY A 255 10.46 7.82 14.32
C GLY A 255 10.85 7.75 15.79
N LYS A 256 10.04 8.30 16.73
CA LYS A 256 10.35 8.30 18.16
C LYS A 256 10.25 6.87 18.73
N PRO A 257 11.32 6.33 19.34
CA PRO A 257 11.25 5.05 20.05
C PRO A 257 10.22 5.10 21.17
N VAL A 258 9.49 4.01 21.40
CA VAL A 258 8.49 3.91 22.47
C VAL A 258 8.67 2.64 23.30
N PRO A 259 8.57 2.70 24.64
CA PRO A 259 8.46 1.51 25.47
C PRO A 259 7.10 0.83 25.23
N VAL A 260 7.11 -0.49 25.19
CA VAL A 260 5.90 -1.31 24.99
C VAL A 260 5.75 -2.30 26.12
N LEU A 261 4.54 -2.40 26.66
CA LEU A 261 4.14 -3.43 27.61
C LEU A 261 3.11 -4.35 26.96
N LEU A 262 3.24 -5.66 27.18
CA LEU A 262 2.32 -6.68 26.67
C LEU A 262 1.48 -7.23 27.81
N ALA A 263 0.19 -6.91 27.82
CA ALA A 263 -0.78 -7.48 28.76
C ALA A 263 -1.64 -8.53 28.06
N ASP A 264 -2.17 -9.48 28.83
CA ASP A 264 -3.04 -10.56 28.33
C ASP A 264 -2.40 -11.39 27.18
N SER A 265 -1.07 -11.48 27.16
CA SER A 265 -0.31 -12.24 26.15
C SER A 265 -0.30 -13.74 26.46
N ASP A 266 -0.41 -14.57 25.43
CA ASP A 266 -0.18 -16.01 25.55
C ASP A 266 1.28 -16.41 25.25
N ALA A 267 1.57 -17.71 25.24
CA ALA A 267 2.93 -18.20 24.98
C ALA A 267 3.38 -17.94 23.52
N SER A 268 2.44 -17.95 22.56
CA SER A 268 2.74 -17.66 21.17
C SER A 268 3.04 -16.18 20.97
N ASP A 269 2.31 -15.29 21.64
CA ASP A 269 2.55 -13.85 21.61
C ASP A 269 3.96 -13.51 22.13
N ARG A 270 4.34 -14.10 23.27
CA ARG A 270 5.67 -13.92 23.87
C ARG A 270 6.77 -14.42 22.94
N HIS A 271 6.59 -15.61 22.38
CA HIS A 271 7.52 -16.19 21.42
C HIS A 271 7.70 -15.30 20.19
N ASN A 272 6.60 -14.82 19.60
CA ASN A 272 6.63 -13.95 18.42
C ASN A 272 7.31 -12.60 18.73
N ALA A 273 7.03 -12.01 19.90
CA ALA A 273 7.64 -10.73 20.32
C ALA A 273 9.15 -10.84 20.48
N GLU A 274 9.64 -11.97 21.01
CA GLU A 274 11.06 -12.24 21.19
C GLU A 274 11.73 -12.60 19.85
N GLN A 275 11.18 -13.57 19.11
CA GLN A 275 11.76 -14.09 17.88
C GLN A 275 11.83 -13.04 16.77
N HIS A 276 10.84 -12.15 16.69
CA HIS A 276 10.72 -11.15 15.61
C HIS A 276 11.06 -9.74 16.07
N ARG A 277 11.77 -9.60 17.20
CA ARG A 277 12.11 -8.33 17.82
C ARG A 277 12.76 -7.32 16.85
N HIS A 278 13.63 -7.81 15.97
CA HIS A 278 14.31 -6.98 14.96
C HIS A 278 13.34 -6.27 13.99
N PHE A 279 12.23 -6.90 13.60
CA PHE A 279 11.19 -6.24 12.79
C PHE A 279 10.44 -5.19 13.60
N LEU A 280 10.12 -5.50 14.86
CA LEU A 280 9.38 -4.61 15.75
C LEU A 280 10.18 -3.33 16.06
N ASP A 281 11.45 -3.49 16.44
CA ASP A 281 12.35 -2.36 16.73
C ASP A 281 12.57 -1.48 15.51
N PHE A 282 12.70 -2.07 14.30
CA PHE A 282 12.94 -1.29 13.10
C PHE A 282 11.69 -0.58 12.58
N LEU A 283 10.55 -1.30 12.45
CA LEU A 283 9.35 -0.81 11.76
C LEU A 283 8.34 -0.12 12.66
N ALA A 284 8.26 -0.51 13.93
CA ALA A 284 7.42 0.12 14.93
C ALA A 284 8.18 1.13 15.80
N ARG A 285 9.53 1.09 15.78
CA ARG A 285 10.42 1.87 16.65
C ARG A 285 10.10 1.59 18.11
N THR A 286 10.22 0.33 18.51
CA THR A 286 10.15 -0.07 19.92
C THR A 286 11.49 0.18 20.61
N GLU A 287 11.43 0.73 21.81
CA GLU A 287 12.59 0.90 22.71
C GLU A 287 12.77 -0.36 23.57
N SER A 288 11.67 -0.81 24.18
CA SER A 288 11.60 -2.02 24.99
C SER A 288 10.27 -2.73 24.74
N ILE A 289 10.25 -4.04 25.00
CA ILE A 289 9.04 -4.85 25.02
C ILE A 289 9.11 -5.64 26.32
N THR A 290 8.17 -5.39 27.22
CA THR A 290 8.10 -6.04 28.53
C THR A 290 6.76 -6.74 28.68
N VAL A 291 6.75 -7.98 29.14
CA VAL A 291 5.51 -8.71 29.41
C VAL A 291 5.06 -8.38 30.82
N LEU A 292 3.78 -8.02 30.97
CA LEU A 292 3.17 -7.80 32.28
C LEU A 292 2.69 -9.12 32.89
N ASP A 293 2.73 -9.18 34.23
CA ASP A 293 2.19 -10.29 34.98
C ASP A 293 0.67 -10.41 34.81
N ALA A 294 0.14 -11.62 35.01
CA ALA A 294 -1.29 -11.87 34.86
C ALA A 294 -2.11 -11.00 35.84
N GLY A 295 -3.02 -10.19 35.29
CA GLY A 295 -3.87 -9.28 36.06
C GLY A 295 -3.24 -7.91 36.36
N ASP A 296 -1.99 -7.68 35.99
CA ASP A 296 -1.39 -6.34 36.03
C ASP A 296 -1.93 -5.49 34.87
N ALA A 297 -2.56 -4.37 35.21
CA ALA A 297 -3.09 -3.41 34.24
C ALA A 297 -1.99 -2.52 33.63
N GLY A 298 -0.81 -2.48 34.24
CA GLY A 298 0.26 -1.54 33.90
C GLY A 298 -0.08 -0.09 34.25
N PRO A 299 0.84 0.85 33.97
CA PRO A 299 0.60 2.28 34.10
C PRO A 299 -0.40 2.78 33.04
N GLU A 300 -0.89 4.00 33.21
CA GLU A 300 -1.80 4.61 32.22
C GLU A 300 -1.14 4.69 30.84
N SER A 301 -1.78 4.02 29.88
CA SER A 301 -1.19 3.71 28.58
C SER A 301 -2.22 3.83 27.45
N ALA A 302 -1.76 4.23 26.27
CA ALA A 302 -2.54 4.01 25.05
C ALA A 302 -2.51 2.52 24.69
N THR A 303 -3.65 2.00 24.21
CA THR A 303 -3.84 0.56 24.01
C THR A 303 -4.20 0.22 22.57
N ALA A 304 -3.60 -0.85 22.04
CA ALA A 304 -4.02 -1.51 20.80
C ALA A 304 -4.17 -3.02 21.05
N LEU A 305 -5.01 -3.68 20.26
CA LEU A 305 -5.28 -5.13 20.38
C LEU A 305 -4.62 -5.92 19.25
N VAL A 306 -4.04 -7.05 19.61
CA VAL A 306 -3.60 -8.10 18.68
C VAL A 306 -4.21 -9.42 19.18
N GLY A 307 -5.31 -9.83 18.56
CA GLY A 307 -6.13 -10.92 19.10
C GLY A 307 -6.66 -10.58 20.50
N LYS A 308 -6.23 -11.34 21.51
CA LYS A 308 -6.55 -11.10 22.93
C LYS A 308 -5.50 -10.26 23.65
N MET A 309 -4.27 -10.21 23.13
CA MET A 309 -3.18 -9.45 23.71
C MET A 309 -3.41 -7.95 23.55
N LYS A 310 -3.05 -7.19 24.58
CA LYS A 310 -3.00 -5.73 24.57
C LYS A 310 -1.55 -5.26 24.44
N ILE A 311 -1.31 -4.39 23.46
CA ILE A 311 -0.12 -3.57 23.35
C ILE A 311 -0.39 -2.28 24.10
N LEU A 312 0.41 -2.00 25.12
CA LEU A 312 0.31 -0.81 25.95
C LEU A 312 1.55 0.06 25.73
N ILE A 313 1.34 1.35 25.45
CA ILE A 313 2.42 2.35 25.38
C ILE A 313 2.21 3.34 26.53
N PRO A 314 3.05 3.29 27.58
CA PRO A 314 3.02 4.26 28.67
C PRO A 314 3.25 5.68 28.12
N LEU A 315 2.33 6.59 28.40
CA LEU A 315 2.35 7.93 27.78
C LEU A 315 3.21 8.94 28.54
N ALA A 316 3.54 8.64 29.80
CA ALA A 316 4.41 9.46 30.63
C ALA A 316 5.77 9.70 29.93
N GLY A 317 6.13 10.96 29.74
CA GLY A 317 7.39 11.37 29.07
C GLY A 317 7.38 11.24 27.53
N LEU A 318 6.33 10.67 26.92
CA LEU A 318 6.21 10.59 25.47
C LEU A 318 5.52 11.80 24.85
N ILE A 319 4.58 12.40 25.59
CA ILE A 319 3.80 13.55 25.16
C ILE A 319 3.99 14.75 26.09
N ASP A 320 3.90 15.96 25.53
CA ASP A 320 3.74 17.19 26.30
C ASP A 320 2.24 17.43 26.47
N LYS A 321 1.72 17.19 27.68
CA LYS A 321 0.30 17.25 28.00
C LYS A 321 -0.30 18.62 27.69
N ASP A 322 0.39 19.69 28.10
CA ASP A 322 -0.12 21.06 27.95
C ASP A 322 -0.12 21.47 26.48
N ALA A 323 0.96 21.16 25.75
CA ALA A 323 1.04 21.42 24.31
C ALA A 323 -0.01 20.63 23.52
N GLU A 324 -0.26 19.36 23.89
CA GLU A 324 -1.23 18.51 23.22
C GLU A 324 -2.67 18.95 23.51
N LEU A 325 -3.01 19.33 24.75
CA LEU A 325 -4.31 19.90 25.07
C LEU A 325 -4.55 21.22 24.32
N ALA A 326 -3.56 22.11 24.26
CA ALA A 326 -3.68 23.35 23.49
C ALA A 326 -3.87 23.09 21.98
N ARG A 327 -3.21 22.07 21.43
CA ARG A 327 -3.38 21.64 20.04
C ARG A 327 -4.80 21.12 19.80
N LEU A 328 -5.28 20.21 20.66
CA LEU A 328 -6.61 19.64 20.56
C LEU A 328 -7.70 20.70 20.69
N GLU A 329 -7.58 21.63 21.65
CA GLU A 329 -8.51 22.75 21.81
C GLU A 329 -8.59 23.63 20.55
N LYS A 330 -7.44 23.89 19.90
CA LYS A 330 -7.39 24.64 18.64
C LYS A 330 -8.07 23.88 17.49
N GLU A 331 -7.89 22.56 17.38
CA GLU A 331 -8.56 21.75 16.37
C GLU A 331 -10.06 21.61 16.62
N MET A 332 -10.46 21.40 17.88
CA MET A 332 -11.87 21.39 18.30
C MET A 332 -12.53 22.73 17.95
N ALA A 333 -11.88 23.86 18.22
CA ALA A 333 -12.40 25.18 17.85
C ALA A 333 -12.53 25.37 16.33
N ARG A 334 -11.66 24.74 15.52
CA ARG A 334 -11.80 24.74 14.04
C ARG A 334 -13.04 23.96 13.61
N TYR A 335 -13.21 22.73 14.10
CA TYR A 335 -14.37 21.90 13.75
C TYR A 335 -15.68 22.50 14.28
N GLN A 336 -15.67 23.11 15.46
CA GLN A 336 -16.83 23.83 15.99
C GLN A 336 -17.28 24.96 15.03
N LYS A 337 -16.34 25.76 14.51
CA LYS A 337 -16.66 26.80 13.50
C LYS A 337 -17.16 26.21 12.19
N GLU A 338 -16.62 25.08 11.76
CA GLU A 338 -17.08 24.38 10.56
C GLU A 338 -18.50 23.85 10.71
N ILE A 339 -18.81 23.23 11.85
CA ILE A 339 -20.15 22.77 12.23
C ILE A 339 -21.12 23.95 12.22
N GLU A 340 -20.80 25.04 12.91
CA GLU A 340 -21.65 26.24 12.96
C GLU A 340 -21.94 26.81 11.55
N SER A 341 -20.92 26.88 10.69
CA SER A 341 -21.06 27.37 9.32
C SER A 341 -21.93 26.45 8.46
N THR A 342 -21.75 25.14 8.62
CA THR A 342 -22.47 24.11 7.85
C THR A 342 -23.92 23.97 8.31
N GLU A 343 -24.18 24.03 9.61
CA GLU A 343 -25.53 24.07 10.17
C GLU A 343 -26.28 25.32 9.73
N LYS A 344 -25.65 26.49 9.74
CA LYS A 344 -26.26 27.73 9.22
C LYS A 344 -26.67 27.60 7.75
N LYS A 345 -25.86 26.94 6.92
CA LYS A 345 -26.21 26.67 5.51
C LYS A 345 -27.41 25.73 5.39
N LEU A 346 -27.46 24.67 6.19
CA LEU A 346 -28.56 23.70 6.17
C LEU A 346 -29.85 24.23 6.81
N GLN A 347 -29.77 25.21 7.70
CA GLN A 347 -30.93 25.90 8.26
C GLN A 347 -31.53 26.95 7.31
N ASN A 348 -30.82 27.36 6.26
CA ASN A 348 -31.32 28.33 5.29
C ASN A 348 -32.28 27.64 4.29
N PRO A 349 -33.59 27.93 4.31
CA PRO A 349 -34.55 27.27 3.43
C PRO A 349 -34.24 27.52 1.95
N ASN A 350 -33.72 28.71 1.61
CA ASN A 350 -33.33 29.01 0.24
C ASN A 350 -32.20 28.11 -0.28
N PHE A 351 -31.33 27.60 0.59
CA PHE A 351 -30.27 26.68 0.20
C PHE A 351 -30.83 25.26 0.05
N VAL A 352 -31.59 24.77 1.04
CA VAL A 352 -32.14 23.41 1.03
C VAL A 352 -33.13 23.21 -0.12
N ASP A 353 -33.95 24.22 -0.42
CA ASP A 353 -35.02 24.09 -1.41
C ASP A 353 -34.55 24.36 -2.85
N LYS A 354 -33.47 25.14 -3.03
CA LYS A 354 -33.00 25.55 -4.38
C LYS A 354 -31.70 24.89 -4.82
N ALA A 355 -30.89 24.37 -3.90
CA ALA A 355 -29.66 23.69 -4.28
C ALA A 355 -29.94 22.27 -4.80
N PRO A 356 -29.11 21.74 -5.72
CA PRO A 356 -29.18 20.35 -6.13
C PRO A 356 -29.08 19.37 -4.94
N ALA A 357 -29.83 18.27 -4.99
CA ALA A 357 -29.90 17.31 -3.89
C ALA A 357 -28.55 16.67 -3.53
N ASP A 358 -27.68 16.46 -4.51
CA ASP A 358 -26.31 15.97 -4.33
C ASP A 358 -25.43 16.97 -3.57
N VAL A 359 -25.60 18.27 -3.84
CA VAL A 359 -24.90 19.35 -3.13
C VAL A 359 -25.38 19.43 -1.68
N VAL A 360 -26.70 19.35 -1.45
CA VAL A 360 -27.27 19.33 -0.09
C VAL A 360 -26.78 18.11 0.68
N GLN A 361 -26.78 16.92 0.06
CA GLN A 361 -26.29 15.70 0.69
C GLN A 361 -24.81 15.78 1.04
N LYS A 362 -23.97 16.30 0.14
CA LYS A 362 -22.54 16.50 0.42
C LYS A 362 -22.31 17.39 1.65
N VAL A 363 -23.10 18.46 1.80
CA VAL A 363 -23.02 19.36 2.97
C VAL A 363 -23.48 18.66 4.25
N ARG A 364 -24.49 17.79 4.18
CA ARG A 364 -24.89 16.93 5.32
C ARG A 364 -23.79 15.95 5.70
N ASP A 365 -23.18 15.29 4.72
CA ASP A 365 -22.08 14.35 4.95
C ASP A 365 -20.88 15.07 5.59
N THR A 366 -20.56 16.29 5.15
CA THR A 366 -19.53 17.13 5.77
C THR A 366 -19.87 17.48 7.22
N LEU A 367 -21.13 17.80 7.52
CA LEU A 367 -21.57 18.09 8.90
C LEU A 367 -21.38 16.88 9.81
N GLU A 368 -21.82 15.70 9.37
CA GLU A 368 -21.69 14.46 10.15
C GLU A 368 -20.22 14.10 10.38
N GLN A 369 -19.37 14.24 9.35
CA GLN A 369 -17.92 14.03 9.48
C GLN A 369 -17.29 15.00 10.48
N ALA A 370 -17.64 16.30 10.42
CA ALA A 370 -17.12 17.29 11.35
C ALA A 370 -17.57 17.04 12.80
N LYS A 371 -18.82 16.61 13.01
CA LYS A 371 -19.34 16.22 14.33
C LYS A 371 -18.65 14.99 14.89
N ALA A 372 -18.45 13.96 14.08
CA ALA A 372 -17.70 12.77 14.47
C ALA A 372 -16.26 13.12 14.85
N ALA A 373 -15.57 13.91 14.03
CA ALA A 373 -14.21 14.37 14.32
C ALA A 373 -14.12 15.19 15.62
N LEU A 374 -15.09 16.07 15.88
CA LEU A 374 -15.14 16.83 17.13
C LEU A 374 -15.34 15.93 18.35
N ALA A 375 -16.21 14.92 18.25
CA ALA A 375 -16.44 13.95 19.32
C ALA A 375 -15.18 13.14 19.62
N ASP A 376 -14.47 12.68 18.58
CA ASP A 376 -13.21 11.94 18.71
C ASP A 376 -12.12 12.79 19.37
N LEU A 377 -11.95 14.05 18.94
CA LEU A 377 -11.00 15.00 19.54
C LEU A 377 -11.34 15.30 21.00
N SER A 378 -12.62 15.41 21.34
CA SER A 378 -13.06 15.63 22.73
C SER A 378 -12.74 14.42 23.61
N ALA A 379 -13.02 13.20 23.13
CA ALA A 379 -12.68 11.97 23.84
C ALA A 379 -11.16 11.82 24.01
N GLN A 380 -10.39 12.21 23.00
CA GLN A 380 -8.93 12.27 23.08
C GLN A 380 -8.47 13.28 24.14
N ALA A 381 -9.00 14.51 24.13
CA ALA A 381 -8.64 15.52 25.13
C ALA A 381 -8.96 15.06 26.56
N GLU A 382 -10.06 14.36 26.79
CA GLU A 382 -10.36 13.75 28.09
C GLU A 382 -9.35 12.70 28.50
N LYS A 383 -8.89 11.84 27.58
CA LYS A 383 -7.81 10.89 27.87
C LYS A 383 -6.52 11.63 28.24
N ILE A 384 -6.12 12.64 27.45
CA ILE A 384 -4.92 13.43 27.74
C ILE A 384 -5.00 14.13 29.10
N ARG A 385 -6.19 14.59 29.52
CA ARG A 385 -6.38 15.21 30.84
C ARG A 385 -6.17 14.25 32.01
N ARG A 386 -6.39 12.95 31.82
CA ARG A 386 -6.25 11.91 32.86
C ARG A 386 -4.80 11.47 33.08
N LEU A 387 -3.97 11.55 32.04
CA LEU A 387 -2.51 11.40 32.08
C LEU A 387 -1.85 12.45 32.97
#